data_AF-A0A9Y4K5C6-F1
#
_entry.id   AF-A0A9Y4K5C6-F1
#
_cell.length_a   1.000
_cell.length_b   1.000
_cell.length_c   1.000
_cell.angle_alpha   90.00
_cell.angle_beta   90.00
_cell.angle_gamma   90.00
#
_symmetry.space_group_name_H-M   'P 1'
#
loop_
_entity.id
_entity.type
_entity.pdbx_description
1 polymer ?
#
loop_
_entity_poly.entity_id
_entity_poly.type
_entity_poly.pdbx_seq_one_letter_code
_entity_poly.pdbx_strand_id
1 'polypeptide(L)'
;MAEIEEAIEGIEEAIEGAEEGIEELPEEIQEEIEAEVAEARTEVAEFSKVAETLKTFLKFVTTSIPKVVAFVGKNVAIGAILWGVNVSLNKLLPHQSSEAKQKRAAIKALSSVIKTETDLSKKALDWMKEHKDDMITLAGFEVPLESVIAKYLIPISEAVDSAYDIAKKLKDKLDGSTYYNIPTGGDMRDFLAAGDAFLKGFSDLDEFIAKNLGKIPQLATFPVKQGDIDDLTTQLKVAKDLPLW
;
A
#
# COMPACT_ATOMS: atom_id res chain seq x y z
N MET A 1 10.53 6.10 -7.40
CA MET A 1 9.66 7.11 -8.03
C MET A 1 9.26 6.69 -9.42
N ALA A 2 10.20 6.55 -10.36
CA ALA A 2 9.88 6.05 -11.71
C ALA A 2 9.09 4.73 -11.70
N GLU A 3 9.50 3.77 -10.86
CA GLU A 3 8.77 2.51 -10.68
C GLU A 3 7.33 2.64 -10.15
N ILE A 4 7.04 3.71 -9.42
CA ILE A 4 5.70 3.98 -8.86
C ILE A 4 4.82 4.62 -9.94
N GLU A 5 5.39 5.59 -10.66
CA GLU A 5 4.76 6.24 -11.82
C GLU A 5 4.42 5.19 -12.87
N GLU A 6 5.35 4.28 -13.19
CA GLU A 6 5.13 3.21 -14.15
C GLU A 6 4.05 2.19 -13.70
N ALA A 7 3.88 2.01 -12.39
CA ALA A 7 2.80 1.16 -11.86
C ALA A 7 1.43 1.85 -11.98
N ILE A 8 1.38 3.16 -11.74
CA ILE A 8 0.18 4.01 -11.88
C ILE A 8 -0.23 4.15 -13.35
N GLU A 9 0.72 4.45 -14.25
CA GLU A 9 0.45 4.54 -15.69
C GLU A 9 -0.06 3.20 -16.24
N GLY A 10 0.54 2.08 -15.80
CA GLY A 10 0.10 0.75 -16.23
C GLY A 10 -1.34 0.42 -15.87
N ILE A 11 -1.85 0.94 -14.74
CA ILE A 11 -3.26 0.73 -14.38
C ILE A 11 -4.19 1.69 -15.14
N GLU A 12 -3.76 2.91 -15.44
CA GLU A 12 -4.53 3.79 -16.33
C GLU A 12 -4.74 3.13 -17.70
N GLU A 13 -3.69 2.49 -18.27
CA GLU A 13 -3.81 1.68 -19.49
C GLU A 13 -4.81 0.51 -19.33
N ALA A 14 -4.78 -0.21 -18.19
CA ALA A 14 -5.70 -1.32 -17.95
C ALA A 14 -7.16 -0.87 -17.76
N ILE A 15 -7.37 0.31 -17.16
CA ILE A 15 -8.68 0.94 -17.02
C ILE A 15 -9.24 1.29 -18.40
N GLU A 16 -8.45 1.96 -19.25
CA GLU A 16 -8.86 2.28 -20.62
C GLU A 16 -9.17 1.00 -21.40
N GLY A 17 -8.31 -0.01 -21.30
CA GLY A 17 -8.53 -1.31 -21.94
C GLY A 17 -9.74 -2.07 -21.39
N ALA A 18 -10.18 -1.84 -20.15
CA ALA A 18 -11.38 -2.45 -19.59
C ALA A 18 -12.68 -1.77 -20.06
N GLU A 19 -12.62 -0.48 -20.43
CA GLU A 19 -13.73 0.27 -21.02
C GLU A 19 -13.89 -0.03 -22.52
N GLU A 20 -12.83 -0.47 -23.20
CA GLU A 20 -12.92 -0.87 -24.61
C GLU A 20 -13.84 -2.08 -24.84
N GLY A 21 -14.88 -1.88 -25.65
CA GLY A 21 -15.79 -2.95 -26.07
C GLY A 21 -16.87 -3.31 -25.06
N ILE A 22 -17.00 -2.56 -23.95
CA ILE A 22 -18.07 -2.81 -22.96
C ILE A 22 -19.45 -2.62 -23.56
N GLU A 23 -19.61 -1.71 -24.52
CA GLU A 23 -20.89 -1.42 -25.19
C GLU A 23 -21.50 -2.65 -25.89
N GLU A 24 -20.69 -3.66 -26.22
CA GLU A 24 -21.15 -4.91 -26.84
C GLU A 24 -21.64 -5.95 -25.82
N LEU A 25 -21.46 -5.71 -24.52
CA LEU A 25 -21.87 -6.61 -23.44
C LEU A 25 -23.31 -6.32 -22.97
N PRO A 26 -23.97 -7.26 -22.28
CA PRO A 26 -25.24 -7.00 -21.61
C PRO A 26 -25.16 -5.84 -20.59
N GLU A 27 -26.23 -5.05 -20.45
CA GLU A 27 -26.30 -3.87 -19.56
C GLU A 27 -25.88 -4.18 -18.12
N GLU A 28 -26.34 -5.29 -17.54
CA GLU A 28 -25.94 -5.72 -16.18
C GLU A 28 -24.41 -5.93 -16.04
N ILE A 29 -23.76 -6.38 -17.11
CA ILE A 29 -22.30 -6.57 -17.14
C ILE A 29 -21.59 -5.23 -17.35
N GLN A 30 -22.15 -4.34 -18.16
CA GLN A 30 -21.65 -2.97 -18.32
C GLN A 30 -21.64 -2.23 -16.99
N GLU A 31 -22.75 -2.22 -16.26
CA GLU A 31 -22.88 -1.57 -14.95
C GLU A 31 -21.85 -2.11 -13.94
N GLU A 32 -21.60 -3.43 -13.92
CA GLU A 32 -20.60 -4.04 -13.06
C GLU A 32 -19.18 -3.59 -13.42
N ILE A 33 -18.81 -3.58 -14.71
CA ILE A 33 -17.48 -3.13 -15.16
C ILE A 33 -17.28 -1.65 -14.87
N GLU A 34 -18.28 -0.81 -15.17
CA GLU A 34 -18.22 0.64 -14.93
C GLU A 34 -18.04 0.96 -13.45
N ALA A 35 -18.74 0.27 -12.56
CA ALA A 35 -18.59 0.45 -11.12
C ALA A 35 -17.18 0.07 -10.65
N GLU A 36 -16.64 -1.05 -11.12
CA GLU A 36 -15.29 -1.51 -10.78
C GLU A 36 -14.21 -0.58 -11.33
N VAL A 37 -14.38 -0.07 -12.55
CA VAL A 37 -13.48 0.91 -13.17
C VAL A 37 -13.53 2.24 -12.41
N ALA A 38 -14.71 2.70 -12.01
CA ALA A 38 -14.87 3.93 -11.24
C ALA A 38 -14.20 3.83 -9.85
N GLU A 39 -14.35 2.68 -9.19
CA GLU A 39 -13.66 2.38 -7.94
C GLU A 39 -12.13 2.38 -8.14
N ALA A 40 -11.64 1.63 -9.14
CA ALA A 40 -10.20 1.58 -9.45
C ALA A 40 -9.62 2.97 -9.74
N ARG A 41 -10.32 3.81 -10.54
CA ARG A 41 -9.91 5.20 -10.80
C ARG A 41 -9.76 6.03 -9.53
N THR A 42 -10.71 5.89 -8.61
CA THR A 42 -10.70 6.62 -7.34
C THR A 42 -9.49 6.21 -6.50
N GLU A 43 -9.24 4.92 -6.40
CA GLU A 43 -8.16 4.34 -5.60
C GLU A 43 -6.77 4.65 -6.19
N VAL A 44 -6.63 4.57 -7.52
CA VAL A 44 -5.40 4.98 -8.22
C VAL A 44 -5.11 6.45 -8.01
N ALA A 45 -6.12 7.33 -8.11
CA ALA A 45 -5.92 8.75 -7.89
C ALA A 45 -5.41 9.05 -6.46
N GLU A 46 -5.80 8.26 -5.46
CA GLU A 46 -5.27 8.37 -4.11
C GLU A 46 -3.81 7.91 -4.03
N PHE A 47 -3.45 6.78 -4.63
CA PHE A 47 -2.07 6.33 -4.74
C PHE A 47 -1.18 7.36 -5.45
N SER A 48 -1.67 7.97 -6.53
CA SER A 48 -0.98 9.06 -7.25
C SER A 48 -0.73 10.27 -6.35
N LYS A 49 -1.72 10.70 -5.55
CA LYS A 49 -1.54 11.80 -4.58
C LYS A 49 -0.49 11.47 -3.53
N VAL A 50 -0.47 10.24 -3.02
CA VAL A 50 0.56 9.79 -2.09
C VAL A 50 1.92 9.81 -2.77
N ALA A 51 2.05 9.25 -3.98
CA ALA A 51 3.29 9.25 -4.74
C ALA A 51 3.86 10.67 -4.95
N GLU A 52 3.03 11.63 -5.35
CA GLU A 52 3.44 13.03 -5.46
C GLU A 52 3.94 13.60 -4.13
N THR A 53 3.24 13.29 -3.04
CA THR A 53 3.64 13.71 -1.69
C THR A 53 5.00 13.12 -1.32
N LEU A 54 5.25 11.84 -1.63
CA LEU A 54 6.51 11.14 -1.37
C LEU A 54 7.73 11.82 -2.04
N LYS A 55 7.56 12.37 -3.26
CA LYS A 55 8.63 13.12 -3.94
C LYS A 55 9.16 14.27 -3.09
N THR A 56 8.27 14.93 -2.34
CA THR A 56 8.63 16.09 -1.51
C THR A 56 9.54 15.73 -0.34
N PHE A 57 9.57 14.47 0.09
CA PHE A 57 10.39 13.99 1.19
C PHE A 57 11.80 13.57 0.77
N LEU A 58 12.02 13.30 -0.52
CA LEU A 58 13.34 12.88 -1.03
C LEU A 58 14.42 13.95 -0.86
N LYS A 59 14.03 15.21 -0.66
CA LYS A 59 14.96 16.32 -0.36
C LYS A 59 15.63 16.22 1.02
N PHE A 60 15.14 15.37 1.92
CA PHE A 60 15.67 15.23 3.28
C PHE A 60 16.80 14.20 3.38
N VAL A 61 17.76 14.26 2.45
CA VAL A 61 18.81 13.25 2.24
C VAL A 61 19.70 12.95 3.45
N THR A 62 19.78 13.85 4.43
CA THR A 62 20.59 13.69 5.65
C THR A 62 19.84 13.02 6.81
N THR A 63 18.59 12.61 6.60
CA THR A 63 17.71 12.01 7.63
C THR A 63 17.41 10.55 7.31
N SER A 64 16.67 9.86 8.19
CA SER A 64 16.16 8.51 7.92
C SER A 64 14.89 8.50 7.05
N ILE A 65 14.24 9.65 6.87
CA ILE A 65 13.02 9.84 6.06
C ILE A 65 13.12 9.18 4.67
N PRO A 66 14.18 9.36 3.86
CA PRO A 66 14.23 8.78 2.51
C PRO A 66 14.18 7.24 2.50
N LYS A 67 14.68 6.57 3.54
CA LYS A 67 14.58 5.10 3.66
C LYS A 67 13.13 4.66 3.87
N VAL A 68 12.40 5.41 4.69
CA VAL A 68 10.98 5.17 4.92
C VAL A 68 10.19 5.44 3.65
N VAL A 69 10.44 6.59 2.99
CA VAL A 69 9.82 6.94 1.70
C VAL A 69 10.00 5.85 0.65
N ALA A 70 11.17 5.20 0.59
CA ALA A 70 11.46 4.18 -0.40
C ALA A 70 10.50 2.98 -0.31
N PHE A 71 10.31 2.42 0.89
CA PHE A 71 9.40 1.27 1.04
C PHE A 71 7.93 1.71 0.95
N VAL A 72 7.56 2.89 1.44
CA VAL A 72 6.18 3.41 1.28
C VAL A 72 5.84 3.56 -0.19
N GLY A 73 6.79 4.04 -1.00
CA GLY A 73 6.62 4.11 -2.44
C GLY A 73 6.42 2.75 -3.10
N LYS A 74 7.15 1.72 -2.66
CA LYS A 74 6.93 0.34 -3.14
C LYS A 74 5.55 -0.17 -2.74
N ASN A 75 5.07 0.14 -1.53
CA ASN A 75 3.73 -0.24 -1.09
C ASN A 75 2.64 0.40 -1.96
N VAL A 76 2.79 1.69 -2.29
CA VAL A 76 1.91 2.39 -3.25
C VAL A 76 1.90 1.66 -4.60
N ALA A 77 3.06 1.27 -5.11
CA ALA A 77 3.16 0.55 -6.38
C ALA A 77 2.51 -0.84 -6.34
N ILE A 78 2.64 -1.58 -5.22
CA ILE A 78 1.92 -2.85 -5.00
C ILE A 78 0.40 -2.61 -5.10
N GLY A 79 -0.12 -1.60 -4.40
CA GLY A 79 -1.54 -1.26 -4.40
C GLY A 79 -2.07 -0.95 -5.82
N ALA A 80 -1.33 -0.11 -6.56
CA ALA A 80 -1.68 0.19 -7.96
C ALA A 80 -1.68 -1.07 -8.85
N ILE A 81 -0.69 -1.95 -8.71
CA ILE A 81 -0.64 -3.20 -9.48
C ILE A 81 -1.82 -4.12 -9.14
N LEU A 82 -2.16 -4.29 -7.86
CA LEU A 82 -3.28 -5.14 -7.43
C LEU A 82 -4.63 -4.63 -7.95
N TRP A 83 -4.83 -3.32 -8.01
CA TRP A 83 -6.01 -2.76 -8.69
C TRP A 83 -6.01 -3.06 -10.19
N GLY A 84 -4.84 -3.09 -10.85
CA GLY A 84 -4.72 -3.41 -12.27
C GLY A 84 -5.09 -4.87 -12.54
N VAL A 85 -4.71 -5.76 -11.62
CA VAL A 85 -5.18 -7.16 -11.59
C VAL A 85 -6.70 -7.22 -11.43
N ASN A 86 -7.30 -6.46 -10.51
CA ASN A 86 -8.75 -6.48 -10.28
C ASN A 86 -9.54 -6.01 -11.52
N VAL A 87 -9.09 -4.95 -12.18
CA VAL A 87 -9.66 -4.45 -13.44
C VAL A 87 -9.51 -5.48 -14.57
N SER A 88 -8.33 -6.08 -14.71
CA SER A 88 -8.07 -7.09 -15.75
C SER A 88 -8.89 -8.38 -15.54
N LEU A 89 -9.11 -8.76 -14.27
CA LEU A 89 -9.96 -9.90 -13.91
C LEU A 89 -11.39 -9.75 -14.39
N ASN A 90 -11.94 -8.53 -14.40
CA ASN A 90 -13.25 -8.28 -14.98
C ASN A 90 -13.21 -8.65 -16.47
N LYS A 91 -12.31 -8.08 -17.26
CA LYS A 91 -12.27 -8.33 -18.71
C LYS A 91 -12.08 -9.81 -19.07
N LEU A 92 -11.29 -10.56 -18.29
CA LEU A 92 -10.88 -11.93 -18.65
C LEU A 92 -11.84 -13.04 -18.20
N LEU A 93 -12.62 -12.83 -17.14
CA LEU A 93 -13.53 -13.86 -16.60
C LEU A 93 -14.99 -13.38 -16.71
N PRO A 94 -15.85 -14.03 -17.53
CA PRO A 94 -17.25 -13.65 -17.60
C PRO A 94 -17.88 -13.72 -16.20
N HIS A 95 -18.47 -12.59 -15.79
CA HIS A 95 -18.70 -12.15 -14.41
C HIS A 95 -19.65 -13.00 -13.53
N GLN A 96 -20.04 -14.18 -13.98
CA GLN A 96 -21.04 -15.02 -13.31
C GLN A 96 -20.46 -16.24 -12.59
N SER A 97 -19.16 -16.53 -12.69
CA SER A 97 -18.58 -17.62 -11.89
C SER A 97 -18.34 -17.16 -10.44
N SER A 98 -18.76 -17.98 -9.47
CA SER A 98 -18.50 -17.72 -8.05
C SER A 98 -17.00 -17.55 -7.75
N GLU A 99 -16.15 -18.21 -8.55
CA GLU A 99 -14.70 -18.13 -8.46
C GLU A 99 -14.16 -16.74 -8.81
N ALA A 100 -14.62 -16.12 -9.91
CA ALA A 100 -14.17 -14.78 -10.28
C ALA A 100 -14.56 -13.74 -9.23
N LYS A 101 -15.75 -13.85 -8.63
CA LYS A 101 -16.20 -12.98 -7.54
C LYS A 101 -15.33 -13.15 -6.28
N GLN A 102 -14.98 -14.38 -5.92
CA GLN A 102 -14.10 -14.65 -4.78
C GLN A 102 -12.70 -14.08 -4.98
N LYS A 103 -12.11 -14.24 -6.17
CA LYS A 103 -10.78 -13.73 -6.49
C LYS A 103 -10.72 -12.20 -6.40
N ARG A 104 -11.72 -11.53 -6.98
CA ARG A 104 -11.86 -10.06 -6.90
C ARG A 104 -11.99 -9.58 -5.46
N ALA A 105 -12.86 -10.20 -4.67
CA ALA A 105 -13.03 -9.86 -3.26
C ALA A 105 -11.72 -10.00 -2.46
N ALA A 106 -10.95 -11.07 -2.69
CA ALA A 106 -9.65 -11.26 -2.03
C ALA A 106 -8.62 -10.21 -2.43
N ILE A 107 -8.52 -9.87 -3.72
CA ILE A 107 -7.60 -8.84 -4.20
C ILE A 107 -8.01 -7.46 -3.66
N LYS A 108 -9.30 -7.12 -3.66
CA LYS A 108 -9.79 -5.86 -3.06
C LYS A 108 -9.50 -5.77 -1.56
N ALA A 109 -9.73 -6.86 -0.82
CA ALA A 109 -9.41 -6.90 0.61
C ALA A 109 -7.91 -6.66 0.85
N LEU A 110 -7.06 -7.24 0.00
CA LEU A 110 -5.63 -7.01 0.06
C LEU A 110 -5.26 -5.56 -0.32
N SER A 111 -5.84 -5.00 -1.39
CA SER A 111 -5.64 -3.60 -1.77
C SER A 111 -6.04 -2.63 -0.66
N SER A 112 -7.12 -2.94 0.09
CA SER A 112 -7.53 -2.16 1.27
C SER A 112 -6.49 -2.21 2.40
N VAL A 113 -5.89 -3.38 2.64
CA VAL A 113 -4.78 -3.52 3.60
C VAL A 113 -3.60 -2.65 3.17
N ILE A 114 -3.16 -2.75 1.91
CA ILE A 114 -2.06 -1.95 1.36
C ILE A 114 -2.33 -0.43 1.45
N LYS A 115 -3.58 -0.02 1.21
CA LYS A 115 -4.01 1.37 1.36
C LYS A 115 -3.85 1.85 2.80
N THR A 116 -4.35 1.08 3.77
CA THR A 116 -4.24 1.40 5.19
C THR A 116 -2.78 1.51 5.63
N GLU A 117 -1.93 0.58 5.22
CA GLU A 117 -0.48 0.62 5.48
C GLU A 117 0.19 1.88 4.89
N THR A 118 -0.24 2.25 3.68
CA THR A 118 0.24 3.45 2.98
C THR A 118 -0.15 4.71 3.75
N ASP A 119 -1.40 4.80 4.22
CA ASP A 119 -1.90 5.93 4.99
C ASP A 119 -1.21 6.06 6.35
N LEU A 120 -1.04 4.96 7.07
CA LEU A 120 -0.26 4.91 8.31
C LEU A 120 1.15 5.44 8.11
N SER A 121 1.81 4.98 7.06
CA SER A 121 3.18 5.39 6.76
C SER A 121 3.26 6.84 6.32
N LYS A 122 2.27 7.33 5.58
CA LYS A 122 2.17 8.75 5.21
C LYS A 122 2.00 9.62 6.45
N LYS A 123 1.10 9.26 7.37
CA LYS A 123 0.93 9.97 8.66
C LYS A 123 2.26 10.04 9.42
N ALA A 124 2.97 8.92 9.52
CA ALA A 124 4.28 8.88 10.18
C ALA A 124 5.32 9.74 9.47
N LEU A 125 5.40 9.69 8.13
CA LEU A 125 6.30 10.51 7.33
C LEU A 125 6.03 12.01 7.47
N ASP A 126 4.76 12.43 7.41
CA ASP A 126 4.35 13.82 7.60
C ASP A 126 4.83 14.33 8.96
N TRP A 127 4.63 13.55 10.02
CA TRP A 127 5.12 13.88 11.36
C TRP A 127 6.66 13.90 11.44
N MET A 128 7.35 12.92 10.85
CA MET A 128 8.82 12.89 10.80
C MET A 128 9.39 14.12 10.10
N LYS A 129 8.71 14.63 9.07
CA LYS A 129 9.09 15.86 8.36
C LYS A 129 8.93 17.11 9.23
N GLU A 130 7.86 17.20 10.01
CA GLU A 130 7.63 18.31 10.94
C GLU A 130 8.69 18.33 12.05
N HIS A 131 9.11 17.15 12.51
CA HIS A 131 10.07 16.96 13.58
C HIS A 131 11.48 16.59 13.09
N LYS A 132 11.81 16.86 11.82
CA LYS A 132 13.06 16.40 11.19
C LYS A 132 14.33 16.99 11.79
N ASP A 133 14.21 18.18 12.38
CA ASP A 133 15.32 18.92 12.99
C ASP A 133 15.32 18.78 14.53
N ASP A 134 14.36 18.05 15.10
CA ASP A 134 14.24 17.86 16.54
C ASP A 134 15.27 16.83 17.03
N MET A 135 15.96 17.20 18.11
CA MET A 135 16.89 16.34 18.83
C MET A 135 16.32 15.98 20.20
N ILE A 136 16.53 14.75 20.63
CA ILE A 136 16.09 14.25 21.93
C ILE A 136 17.22 13.52 22.66
N THR A 137 17.14 13.45 23.99
CA THR A 137 18.08 12.66 24.78
C THR A 137 17.50 11.29 25.10
N LEU A 138 18.14 10.23 24.60
CA LEU A 138 17.82 8.84 24.93
C LEU A 138 19.04 8.16 25.57
N ALA A 139 18.85 7.64 26.78
CA ALA A 139 19.92 6.98 27.56
C ALA A 139 21.21 7.81 27.67
N GLY A 140 21.10 9.14 27.74
CA GLY A 140 22.23 10.07 27.85
C GLY A 140 22.87 10.47 26.52
N PHE A 141 22.37 9.99 25.38
CA PHE A 141 22.83 10.37 24.05
C PHE A 141 21.82 11.27 23.36
N GLU A 142 22.31 12.29 22.67
CA GLU A 142 21.50 13.14 21.82
C GLU A 142 21.33 12.48 20.45
N VAL A 143 20.07 12.27 20.04
CA VAL A 143 19.72 11.62 18.78
C VAL A 143 18.59 12.36 18.08
N PRO A 144 18.53 12.34 16.73
CA PRO A 144 17.40 12.90 16.00
C PRO A 144 16.11 12.15 16.32
N LEU A 145 15.04 12.89 16.60
CA LEU A 145 13.73 12.33 16.93
C LEU A 145 13.18 11.45 15.79
N GLU A 146 13.32 11.91 14.53
CA GLU A 146 12.87 11.15 13.36
C GLU A 146 13.58 9.79 13.24
N SER A 147 14.86 9.71 13.61
CA SER A 147 15.63 8.46 13.56
C SER A 147 15.11 7.42 14.57
N VAL A 148 14.49 7.87 15.66
CA VAL A 148 13.86 6.97 16.65
C VAL A 148 12.59 6.35 16.11
N ILE A 149 11.79 7.12 15.36
CA ILE A 149 10.61 6.59 14.66
C ILE A 149 11.06 5.62 13.56
N ALA A 150 12.04 6.03 12.75
CA ALA A 150 12.56 5.23 11.65
C ALA A 150 13.09 3.86 12.09
N LYS A 151 13.62 3.73 13.32
CA LYS A 151 14.05 2.46 13.90
C LYS A 151 12.96 1.38 13.87
N TYR A 152 11.69 1.76 14.04
CA TYR A 152 10.56 0.83 14.03
C TYR A 152 9.97 0.62 12.64
N LEU A 153 10.12 1.60 11.75
CA LEU A 153 9.57 1.54 10.40
C LEU A 153 10.51 0.87 9.38
N ILE A 154 11.82 1.09 9.48
CA ILE A 154 12.80 0.53 8.54
C ILE A 154 12.73 -1.01 8.44
N PRO A 155 12.55 -1.78 9.53
CA PRO A 155 12.42 -3.24 9.44
C PRO A 155 11.27 -3.73 8.53
N ILE A 156 10.25 -2.88 8.28
CA ILE A 156 9.15 -3.21 7.37
C ILE A 156 9.64 -3.35 5.91
N SER A 157 10.74 -2.65 5.56
CA SER A 157 11.20 -2.56 4.17
C SER A 157 11.53 -3.91 3.55
N GLU A 158 12.08 -4.86 4.31
CA GLU A 158 12.46 -6.18 3.78
C GLU A 158 11.22 -6.98 3.33
N ALA A 159 10.13 -6.90 4.10
CA ALA A 159 8.89 -7.57 3.76
C ALA A 159 8.20 -6.90 2.55
N VAL A 160 8.21 -5.56 2.51
CA VAL A 160 7.69 -4.79 1.37
C VAL A 160 8.50 -5.04 0.10
N ASP A 161 9.82 -5.14 0.20
CA ASP A 161 10.68 -5.43 -0.94
C ASP A 161 10.35 -6.79 -1.55
N SER A 162 10.15 -7.80 -0.70
CA SER A 162 9.76 -9.14 -1.12
C SER A 162 8.38 -9.15 -1.80
N ALA A 163 7.40 -8.48 -1.20
CA ALA A 163 6.07 -8.31 -1.77
C ALA A 163 6.10 -7.53 -3.10
N TYR A 164 6.93 -6.50 -3.20
CA TYR A 164 7.06 -5.70 -4.41
C TYR A 164 7.68 -6.49 -5.56
N ASP A 165 8.67 -7.34 -5.28
CA ASP A 165 9.24 -8.24 -6.28
C ASP A 165 8.23 -9.26 -6.83
N ILE A 166 7.22 -9.61 -6.03
CA ILE A 166 6.09 -10.43 -6.48
C ILE A 166 5.14 -9.60 -7.32
N ALA A 167 4.72 -8.41 -6.86
CA ALA A 167 3.84 -7.51 -7.60
C ALA A 167 4.38 -7.19 -9.00
N LYS A 168 5.69 -6.94 -9.13
CA LYS A 168 6.31 -6.70 -10.45
C LYS A 168 6.11 -7.86 -11.43
N LYS A 169 6.04 -9.11 -10.97
CA LYS A 169 5.79 -10.29 -11.82
C LYS A 169 4.31 -10.43 -12.22
N LEU A 170 3.42 -9.71 -11.53
CA LEU A 170 2.02 -9.66 -11.90
C LEU A 170 1.77 -8.70 -13.06
N LYS A 171 2.71 -7.81 -13.38
CA LYS A 171 2.60 -6.84 -14.46
C LYS A 171 3.59 -7.20 -15.57
N ASP A 172 3.10 -7.37 -16.78
CA ASP A 172 3.91 -7.61 -17.97
C ASP A 172 3.51 -6.67 -19.11
N LYS A 173 4.35 -6.56 -20.15
CA LYS A 173 4.05 -5.80 -21.38
C LYS A 173 4.10 -6.71 -22.60
N LEU A 174 3.05 -6.69 -23.41
CA LEU A 174 2.96 -7.39 -24.70
C LEU A 174 2.48 -6.39 -25.76
N ASP A 175 3.20 -6.28 -26.86
CA ASP A 175 2.87 -5.37 -27.98
C ASP A 175 2.58 -3.91 -27.57
N GLY A 176 3.29 -3.44 -26.53
CA GLY A 176 3.14 -2.08 -26.00
C GLY A 176 1.97 -1.88 -25.04
N SER A 177 1.15 -2.91 -24.81
CA SER A 177 0.05 -2.89 -23.84
C SER A 177 0.45 -3.59 -22.54
N THR A 178 0.12 -2.99 -21.40
CA THR A 178 0.30 -3.62 -20.09
C THR A 178 -0.79 -4.67 -19.85
N TYR A 179 -0.41 -5.85 -19.36
CA TYR A 179 -1.33 -6.90 -18.92
C TYR A 179 -0.99 -7.38 -17.51
N TYR A 180 -2.02 -7.85 -16.82
CA TYR A 180 -1.92 -8.27 -15.43
C TYR A 180 -2.22 -9.75 -15.24
N ASN A 181 -1.30 -10.45 -14.57
CA ASN A 181 -1.46 -11.84 -14.18
C ASN A 181 -2.21 -11.93 -12.85
N ILE A 182 -3.05 -12.95 -12.71
CA ILE A 182 -3.76 -13.23 -11.46
C ILE A 182 -2.74 -13.78 -10.45
N PRO A 183 -2.61 -13.21 -9.23
CA PRO A 183 -1.72 -13.74 -8.21
C PRO A 183 -2.13 -15.15 -7.81
N THR A 184 -1.15 -15.97 -7.45
CA THR A 184 -1.35 -17.26 -6.81
C THR A 184 -1.58 -17.09 -5.32
N GLY A 185 -2.08 -18.12 -4.64
CA GLY A 185 -2.24 -18.14 -3.19
C GLY A 185 -0.89 -18.12 -2.45
N GLY A 186 0.21 -18.45 -3.13
CA GLY A 186 1.56 -18.15 -2.64
C GLY A 186 1.80 -16.64 -2.59
N ASP A 187 1.61 -15.98 -3.73
CA ASP A 187 1.78 -14.52 -3.87
C ASP A 187 0.89 -13.75 -2.87
N MET A 188 -0.37 -14.16 -2.72
CA MET A 188 -1.30 -13.56 -1.76
C MET A 188 -0.81 -13.68 -0.31
N ARG A 189 -0.20 -14.81 0.07
CA ARG A 189 0.37 -14.98 1.42
C ARG A 189 1.57 -14.08 1.66
N ASP A 190 2.40 -13.89 0.64
CA ASP A 190 3.58 -13.03 0.76
C ASP A 190 3.19 -11.55 0.87
N PHE A 191 2.14 -11.10 0.17
CA PHE A 191 1.58 -9.76 0.40
C PHE A 191 1.04 -9.60 1.83
N LEU A 192 0.32 -10.59 2.35
CA LEU A 192 -0.19 -10.56 3.73
C LEU A 192 0.93 -10.60 4.78
N ALA A 193 2.07 -11.22 4.48
CA ALA A 193 3.23 -11.21 5.35
C ALA A 193 3.88 -9.81 5.45
N ALA A 194 3.84 -9.01 4.38
CA ALA A 194 4.22 -7.60 4.45
C ALA A 194 3.33 -6.82 5.42
N GLY A 195 2.03 -7.08 5.42
CA GLY A 195 1.12 -6.46 6.38
C GLY A 195 1.33 -6.87 7.84
N ASP A 196 1.76 -8.11 8.09
CA ASP A 196 2.21 -8.51 9.43
C ASP A 196 3.43 -7.71 9.89
N ALA A 197 4.35 -7.38 8.98
CA ALA A 197 5.50 -6.54 9.29
C ALA A 197 5.07 -5.10 9.63
N PHE A 198 4.11 -4.54 8.90
CA PHE A 198 3.50 -3.24 9.21
C PHE A 198 2.83 -3.24 10.59
N LEU A 199 1.98 -4.24 10.86
CA LEU A 199 1.30 -4.39 12.13
C LEU A 199 2.31 -4.44 13.29
N LYS A 200 3.36 -5.25 13.14
CA LYS A 200 4.43 -5.34 14.13
C LYS A 200 5.16 -4.01 14.31
N GLY A 201 5.59 -3.37 13.22
CA GLY A 201 6.36 -2.12 13.28
C GLY A 201 5.59 -1.00 13.97
N PHE A 202 4.31 -0.82 13.63
CA PHE A 202 3.46 0.19 14.26
C PHE A 202 3.06 -0.16 15.70
N SER A 203 2.83 -1.44 16.03
CA SER A 203 2.56 -1.86 17.41
C SER A 203 3.77 -1.64 18.33
N ASP A 204 4.97 -2.04 17.88
CA ASP A 204 6.21 -1.82 18.64
C ASP A 204 6.48 -0.32 18.84
N LEU A 205 6.14 0.51 17.84
CA LEU A 205 6.26 1.96 17.91
C LEU A 205 5.26 2.59 18.91
N ASP A 206 4.00 2.17 18.88
CA ASP A 206 2.97 2.65 19.83
C ASP A 206 3.37 2.30 21.27
N GLU A 207 3.83 1.08 21.52
CA GLU A 207 4.37 0.68 22.81
C GLU A 207 5.55 1.55 23.26
N PHE A 208 6.47 1.85 22.34
CA PHE A 208 7.60 2.73 22.63
C PHE A 208 7.13 4.13 23.00
N ILE A 209 6.18 4.69 22.25
CA ILE A 209 5.60 6.01 22.51
C ILE A 209 4.98 6.03 23.90
N ALA A 210 4.09 5.08 24.21
CA ALA A 210 3.41 4.99 25.50
C ALA A 210 4.40 4.96 26.68
N LYS A 211 5.52 4.23 26.54
CA LYS A 211 6.58 4.14 27.57
C LYS A 211 7.39 5.44 27.72
N ASN A 212 7.39 6.33 26.74
CA ASN A 212 8.27 7.50 26.68
C ASN A 212 7.57 8.87 26.62
N LEU A 213 6.23 8.94 26.61
CA LEU A 213 5.47 10.20 26.61
C LEU A 213 5.90 11.20 27.69
N GLY A 214 6.20 10.71 28.91
CA GLY A 214 6.65 11.58 30.01
C GLY A 214 8.07 12.11 29.87
N LYS A 215 8.86 11.60 28.92
CA LYS A 215 10.27 11.97 28.69
C LYS A 215 10.47 12.72 27.37
N ILE A 216 9.64 12.42 26.36
CA ILE A 216 9.72 13.00 25.03
C ILE A 216 8.32 13.56 24.68
N PRO A 217 8.04 14.82 25.05
CA PRO A 217 6.70 15.40 24.88
C PRO A 217 6.19 15.41 23.44
N GLN A 218 7.09 15.53 22.47
CA GLN A 218 6.75 15.50 21.04
C GLN A 218 6.03 14.21 20.64
N LEU A 219 6.33 13.07 21.28
CA LEU A 219 5.68 11.80 20.94
C LEU A 219 4.17 11.81 21.21
N ALA A 220 3.66 12.73 22.03
CA ALA A 220 2.23 12.89 22.26
C ALA A 220 1.46 13.28 20.98
N THR A 221 2.11 14.01 20.07
CA THR A 221 1.51 14.46 18.81
C THR A 221 1.65 13.45 17.68
N PHE A 222 2.28 12.29 17.91
CA PHE A 222 2.43 11.27 16.89
C PHE A 222 1.05 10.81 16.37
N PRO A 223 0.81 10.82 15.05
CA PRO A 223 -0.56 10.78 14.51
C PRO A 223 -1.17 9.38 14.44
N VAL A 224 -0.35 8.33 14.40
CA VAL A 224 -0.84 6.94 14.38
C VAL A 224 -1.18 6.51 15.81
N LYS A 225 -2.41 6.03 16.02
CA LYS A 225 -2.94 5.62 17.32
C LYS A 225 -3.34 4.15 17.29
N GLN A 226 -3.58 3.57 18.47
CA GLN A 226 -4.07 2.19 18.63
C GLN A 226 -5.28 1.87 17.74
N GLY A 227 -6.22 2.82 17.57
CA GLY A 227 -7.36 2.62 16.67
C GLY A 227 -6.96 2.33 15.21
N ASP A 228 -5.95 3.02 14.68
CA ASP A 228 -5.48 2.75 13.32
C ASP A 228 -4.80 1.36 13.23
N ILE A 229 -4.15 0.91 14.31
CA ILE A 229 -3.51 -0.41 14.41
C ILE A 229 -4.58 -1.52 14.50
N ASP A 230 -5.65 -1.28 15.25
CA ASP A 230 -6.80 -2.19 15.36
C ASP A 230 -7.53 -2.34 14.02
N ASP A 231 -7.66 -1.24 13.28
CA ASP A 231 -8.22 -1.24 11.93
C ASP A 231 -7.38 -2.09 10.96
N LEU A 232 -6.05 -1.88 10.94
CA LEU A 232 -5.14 -2.71 10.13
C LEU A 232 -5.23 -4.19 10.54
N THR A 233 -5.25 -4.48 11.85
CA THR A 233 -5.39 -5.85 12.37
C THR A 233 -6.67 -6.51 11.86
N THR A 234 -7.77 -5.77 11.88
CA THR A 234 -9.08 -6.25 11.44
C THR A 234 -9.07 -6.54 9.95
N GLN A 235 -8.56 -5.62 9.13
CA GLN A 235 -8.48 -5.80 7.68
C GLN A 235 -7.56 -6.97 7.30
N LEU A 236 -6.39 -7.10 7.95
CA LEU A 236 -5.49 -8.23 7.74
C LEU A 236 -6.15 -9.56 8.06
N LYS A 237 -6.90 -9.62 9.16
CA LYS A 237 -7.65 -10.83 9.51
C LYS A 237 -8.69 -11.17 8.43
N VAL A 238 -9.48 -10.19 8.00
CA VAL A 238 -10.47 -10.40 6.93
C VAL A 238 -9.80 -10.90 5.65
N ALA A 239 -8.69 -10.29 5.24
CA ALA A 239 -7.97 -10.69 4.03
C ALA A 239 -7.36 -12.11 4.15
N LYS A 240 -6.87 -12.50 5.33
CA LYS A 240 -6.35 -13.85 5.62
C LYS A 240 -7.43 -14.93 5.65
N ASP A 241 -8.66 -14.57 6.04
CA ASP A 241 -9.79 -15.49 6.13
C ASP A 241 -10.44 -15.75 4.75
N LEU A 242 -10.11 -14.95 3.73
CA LEU A 242 -10.59 -15.16 2.36
C LEU A 242 -9.88 -16.35 1.68
N PRO A 243 -10.57 -17.08 0.78
CA PRO A 243 -9.99 -18.21 0.09
C PRO A 243 -8.83 -17.77 -0.80
N LEU A 244 -7.65 -18.35 -0.55
CA LEU A 244 -6.46 -18.20 -1.38
C LEU A 244 -6.39 -19.40 -2.35
N TRP A 245 -6.11 -19.15 -3.63
CA TRP A 245 -6.17 -20.15 -4.71
C TRP A 245 -4.80 -20.56 -5.25
#